data_AF-S3CVK6-F1
#
_entry.id   AF-S3CVK6-F1
#
_cell.length_a   1.000
_cell.length_b   1.000
_cell.length_c   1.000
_cell.angle_alpha   90.00
_cell.angle_beta   90.00
_cell.angle_gamma   90.00
#
_symmetry.space_group_name_H-M   'P 1'
#
loop_
_entity.id
_entity.type
_entity.pdbx_description
1 polymer ?
#
loop_
_entity_poly.entity_id
_entity_poly.type
_entity_poly.pdbx_seq_one_letter_code
_entity_poly.pdbx_strand_id
1 'polypeptide(L)'
;MSLILFHTAPPTSITQTPSSQPFSAMEAITVFLFLLVCGIVILRATYTHTNVYSQCHRNWKAFSPLFKGLESPALTQTSEISLKDTPRYTLPSLQPKGPSPTSMGLRRLESANWLIIDEKYLYEHSLRKTLFTTHHSQVVRCLEGSEQACYEVLDLAVEFLSTRYPQHFTTRDTPSGPAIHNHLTGESFEVGNKCRTPLETAARLAMEDFNILVKDPETGDHHLMASATLFPAGWKLNKRIGFSMAQLHAPVPAWKKNLGGSVNRYFDHLNPRTSMERYNLFIQSSPHLFMDAPEEPSTSTTPDCLYVRRERQTFRRLPKSHAVLFTVRTFMQPLTELNGDEACALREQVRGWQGESWVYKGGKVWGKAFKEWERRVDGLVGESG
;
A
#
# COMPACT_ATOMS: atom_id res chain seq x y z
N MET A 1 29.59 19.38 -79.68
CA MET A 1 29.72 17.94 -79.37
C MET A 1 28.39 17.49 -78.78
N SER A 2 27.39 17.24 -79.64
CA SER A 2 26.90 15.91 -80.05
C SER A 2 26.31 15.10 -78.89
N LEU A 3 24.98 15.14 -78.66
CA LEU A 3 23.92 14.31 -79.27
C LEU A 3 23.99 12.82 -78.88
N ILE A 4 22.95 12.31 -78.20
CA ILE A 4 21.97 11.34 -78.74
C ILE A 4 20.92 10.97 -77.65
N LEU A 5 19.65 11.06 -78.05
CA LEU A 5 18.42 10.55 -77.43
C LEU A 5 18.13 9.12 -77.92
N PHE A 6 17.50 8.25 -77.12
CA PHE A 6 16.45 7.27 -77.47
C PHE A 6 15.95 6.63 -76.15
N HIS A 7 14.74 6.90 -75.64
CA HIS A 7 13.44 6.22 -75.87
C HIS A 7 13.46 4.68 -75.80
N THR A 8 12.77 4.09 -74.81
CA THR A 8 11.66 3.11 -74.96
C THR A 8 11.15 2.51 -73.63
N ALA A 9 9.82 2.60 -73.47
CA ALA A 9 8.78 1.78 -72.78
C ALA A 9 9.00 1.02 -71.43
N PRO A 10 7.94 0.92 -70.58
CA PRO A 10 7.99 0.32 -69.24
C PRO A 10 7.53 -1.14 -69.20
N PRO A 11 7.79 -1.89 -68.11
CA PRO A 11 7.01 -3.08 -67.79
C PRO A 11 6.22 -2.94 -66.47
N THR A 12 4.91 -3.06 -66.63
CA THR A 12 3.98 -3.89 -65.83
C THR A 12 4.09 -3.91 -64.30
N SER A 13 3.05 -3.35 -63.68
CA SER A 13 2.56 -3.63 -62.34
C SER A 13 2.21 -5.12 -62.16
N ILE A 14 2.88 -5.79 -61.21
CA ILE A 14 2.48 -7.09 -60.68
C ILE A 14 1.92 -6.87 -59.28
N THR A 15 0.60 -7.00 -59.16
CA THR A 15 -0.14 -7.19 -57.92
C THR A 15 0.29 -8.54 -57.32
N GLN A 16 1.06 -8.54 -56.24
CA GLN A 16 1.27 -9.73 -55.41
C GLN A 16 0.13 -9.81 -54.39
N THR A 17 -0.73 -10.82 -54.56
CA THR A 17 -1.53 -11.38 -53.46
C THR A 17 -0.59 -12.12 -52.50
N PRO A 18 -0.75 -11.99 -51.17
CA PRO A 18 0.07 -12.75 -50.24
C PRO A 18 -0.31 -14.23 -50.32
N SER A 19 0.65 -15.06 -50.71
CA SER A 19 0.53 -16.51 -50.64
C SER A 19 0.52 -16.93 -49.17
N SER A 20 -0.57 -17.56 -48.75
CA SER A 20 -0.64 -18.26 -47.47
C SER A 20 0.30 -19.47 -47.55
N GLN A 21 1.51 -19.35 -47.00
CA GLN A 21 2.33 -20.52 -46.76
C GLN A 21 1.65 -21.40 -45.70
N PRO A 22 1.55 -22.71 -45.91
CA PRO A 22 1.04 -23.60 -44.88
C PRO A 22 2.01 -23.58 -43.70
N PHE A 23 1.49 -23.27 -42.51
CA PHE A 23 2.20 -23.41 -41.24
C PHE A 23 2.85 -24.79 -41.20
N SER A 24 4.18 -24.83 -41.11
CA SER A 24 4.88 -26.11 -41.10
C SER A 24 4.54 -26.86 -39.81
N ALA A 25 4.39 -28.19 -39.88
CA ALA A 25 4.10 -29.01 -38.71
C ALA A 25 5.11 -28.78 -37.56
N MET A 26 6.34 -28.37 -37.90
CA MET A 26 7.41 -28.07 -36.96
C MET A 26 7.19 -26.76 -36.18
N GLU A 27 6.62 -25.72 -36.81
CA GLU A 27 6.26 -24.47 -36.14
C GLU A 27 5.05 -24.65 -35.22
N ALA A 28 4.07 -25.46 -35.63
CA ALA A 28 2.92 -25.82 -34.80
C ALA A 28 3.35 -26.59 -33.54
N ILE A 29 4.31 -27.52 -33.66
CA ILE A 29 4.89 -28.25 -32.53
C ILE A 29 5.65 -27.30 -31.59
N THR A 30 6.39 -26.34 -32.14
CA THR A 30 7.17 -25.39 -31.33
C THR A 30 6.26 -24.44 -30.54
N VAL A 31 5.19 -23.93 -31.17
CA VAL A 31 4.18 -23.11 -30.49
C VAL A 31 3.43 -23.93 -29.43
N PHE A 32 3.09 -25.19 -29.72
CA PHE A 32 2.43 -26.06 -28.75
C PHE A 32 3.32 -26.37 -27.54
N LEU A 33 4.61 -26.66 -27.76
CA LEU A 33 5.57 -26.87 -26.68
C LEU A 33 5.79 -25.60 -25.85
N PHE A 34 5.84 -24.42 -26.49
CA PHE A 34 5.94 -23.14 -25.79
C PHE A 34 4.71 -22.88 -24.92
N LEU A 35 3.49 -23.08 -25.45
CA LEU A 35 2.25 -22.94 -24.69
C LEU A 35 2.15 -23.97 -23.56
N LEU A 36 2.66 -25.19 -23.76
CA LEU A 36 2.72 -26.21 -22.72
C LEU A 36 3.67 -25.80 -21.60
N VAL A 37 4.87 -25.29 -21.92
CA VAL A 37 5.83 -24.79 -20.94
C VAL A 37 5.29 -23.57 -20.20
N CYS A 38 4.68 -22.60 -20.90
CA CYS A 38 4.00 -21.48 -20.28
C CYS A 38 2.85 -21.94 -19.37
N GLY A 39 2.05 -22.92 -19.82
CA GLY A 39 0.99 -23.54 -19.04
C GLY A 39 1.53 -24.20 -17.76
N ILE A 40 2.63 -24.94 -17.84
CA ILE A 40 3.30 -25.57 -16.69
C ILE A 40 3.89 -24.52 -15.75
N VAL A 41 4.48 -23.42 -16.26
CA VAL A 41 5.00 -22.33 -15.43
C VAL A 41 3.87 -21.60 -14.71
N ILE A 42 2.75 -21.33 -15.38
CA ILE A 42 1.56 -20.70 -14.79
C ILE A 42 0.91 -21.65 -13.76
N LEU A 43 0.76 -22.94 -14.08
CA LEU A 43 0.25 -23.96 -13.16
C LEU A 43 1.18 -24.13 -11.95
N ARG A 44 2.51 -24.08 -12.15
CA ARG A 44 3.48 -24.18 -11.06
C ARG A 44 3.46 -22.92 -10.20
N ALA A 45 3.36 -21.72 -10.79
CA ALA A 45 3.25 -20.46 -10.05
C ALA A 45 1.95 -20.36 -9.25
N THR A 46 0.81 -20.79 -9.83
CA THR A 46 -0.48 -20.82 -9.13
C THR A 46 -0.53 -21.92 -8.07
N TYR A 47 0.08 -23.08 -8.32
CA TYR A 47 0.20 -24.19 -7.36
C TYR A 47 1.15 -23.86 -6.20
N THR A 48 2.30 -23.23 -6.45
CA THR A 48 3.19 -22.76 -5.38
C THR A 48 2.52 -21.64 -4.59
N HIS A 49 1.88 -20.66 -5.23
CA HIS A 49 1.20 -19.56 -4.53
C HIS A 49 0.06 -20.05 -3.62
N THR A 50 -0.78 -20.99 -4.08
CA THR A 50 -1.86 -21.57 -3.27
C THR A 50 -1.33 -22.47 -2.14
N ASN A 51 -0.29 -23.27 -2.39
CA ASN A 51 0.25 -24.20 -1.40
C ASN A 51 1.10 -23.46 -0.33
N VAL A 52 1.87 -22.44 -0.71
CA VAL A 52 2.63 -21.57 0.21
C VAL A 52 1.70 -20.76 1.12
N TYR A 53 0.63 -20.17 0.56
CA TYR A 53 -0.41 -19.51 1.35
C TYR A 53 -1.05 -20.49 2.34
N SER A 54 -1.39 -21.71 1.89
CA SER A 54 -1.98 -22.72 2.75
C SER A 54 -1.02 -23.23 3.84
N GLN A 55 0.30 -23.23 3.61
CA GLN A 55 1.28 -23.73 4.58
C GLN A 55 1.62 -22.70 5.67
N CYS A 56 1.84 -21.42 5.33
CA CYS A 56 1.99 -20.36 6.34
C CYS A 56 0.67 -20.17 7.12
N HIS A 57 -0.50 -20.31 6.46
CA HIS A 57 -1.82 -20.20 7.12
C HIS A 57 -2.14 -21.39 8.05
N ARG A 58 -1.81 -22.64 7.67
CA ARG A 58 -1.99 -23.84 8.51
C ARG A 58 -1.14 -23.80 9.78
N ASN A 59 0.11 -23.33 9.69
CA ASN A 59 1.01 -23.23 10.84
C ASN A 59 0.53 -22.18 11.87
N TRP A 60 -0.18 -21.12 11.45
CA TRP A 60 -0.78 -20.13 12.34
C TRP A 60 -2.10 -20.59 12.99
N LYS A 61 -2.98 -21.30 12.26
CA LYS A 61 -4.24 -21.83 12.82
C LYS A 61 -4.01 -22.74 14.05
N ALA A 62 -2.83 -23.32 14.20
CA ALA A 62 -2.46 -24.13 15.36
C ALA A 62 -2.20 -23.31 16.65
N PHE A 63 -2.08 -21.97 16.59
CA PHE A 63 -1.60 -21.14 17.71
C PHE A 63 -2.52 -20.00 18.18
N SER A 64 -3.77 -19.87 17.71
CA SER A 64 -4.67 -18.84 18.26
C SER A 64 -6.14 -19.25 18.36
N PRO A 65 -6.69 -19.38 19.58
CA PRO A 65 -8.13 -19.51 19.80
C PRO A 65 -8.91 -18.23 19.44
N LEU A 66 -8.24 -17.11 19.12
CA LEU A 66 -8.85 -15.78 18.96
C LEU A 66 -9.29 -15.43 17.52
N PHE A 67 -9.01 -16.28 16.52
CA PHE A 67 -9.24 -15.96 15.09
C PHE A 67 -10.25 -16.88 14.37
N LYS A 68 -11.14 -17.56 15.09
CA LYS A 68 -12.31 -18.22 14.46
C LYS A 68 -13.20 -17.16 13.81
N GLY A 69 -13.02 -16.90 12.52
CA GLY A 69 -13.87 -15.99 11.73
C GLY A 69 -13.12 -15.04 10.78
N LEU A 70 -11.80 -14.91 10.89
CA LEU A 70 -10.96 -14.16 9.94
C LEU A 70 -10.40 -15.11 8.87
N GLU A 71 -11.29 -15.79 8.14
CA GLU A 71 -10.88 -16.35 6.86
C GLU A 71 -10.81 -15.19 5.87
N SER A 72 -9.58 -14.84 5.46
CA SER A 72 -9.40 -14.04 4.26
C SER A 72 -10.20 -14.71 3.15
N PRO A 73 -11.11 -14.00 2.46
CA PRO A 73 -11.75 -14.57 1.29
C PRO A 73 -10.66 -15.08 0.35
N ALA A 74 -10.78 -16.32 -0.11
CA ALA A 74 -9.88 -16.85 -1.12
C ALA A 74 -9.81 -15.85 -2.29
N LEU A 75 -8.60 -15.56 -2.76
CA LEU A 75 -8.33 -14.76 -3.96
C LEU A 75 -8.92 -15.47 -5.18
N THR A 76 -10.24 -15.37 -5.41
CA THR A 76 -10.88 -16.02 -6.57
C THR A 76 -11.57 -15.06 -7.51
N GLN A 77 -11.67 -13.77 -7.20
CA GLN A 77 -12.10 -12.76 -8.17
C GLN A 77 -11.33 -11.46 -8.01
N THR A 78 -10.22 -11.33 -8.74
CA THR A 78 -9.72 -10.02 -9.15
C THR A 78 -10.60 -9.57 -10.32
N SER A 79 -11.73 -8.93 -10.03
CA SER A 79 -12.36 -8.10 -11.06
C SER A 79 -11.37 -6.99 -11.40
N GLU A 80 -10.82 -7.01 -12.61
CA GLU A 80 -9.85 -6.02 -13.07
C GLU A 80 -10.45 -4.62 -12.96
N ILE A 81 -9.91 -3.80 -12.06
CA ILE A 81 -10.25 -2.39 -11.98
C ILE A 81 -9.63 -1.71 -13.20
N SER A 82 -10.48 -1.23 -14.11
CA SER A 82 -10.01 -0.48 -15.27
C SER A 82 -9.51 0.90 -14.85
N LEU A 83 -8.20 1.00 -14.60
CA LEU A 83 -7.48 2.26 -14.34
C LEU A 83 -6.91 2.90 -15.62
N LYS A 84 -7.39 2.50 -16.82
CA LYS A 84 -6.76 2.85 -18.12
C LYS A 84 -6.62 4.36 -18.35
N ASP A 85 -7.58 5.15 -17.89
CA ASP A 85 -7.65 6.60 -18.16
C ASP A 85 -7.10 7.46 -17.02
N THR A 86 -6.50 6.84 -16.00
CA THR A 86 -6.00 7.51 -14.81
C THR A 86 -4.52 7.12 -14.61
N PRO A 87 -3.58 8.09 -14.63
CA PRO A 87 -2.18 7.80 -14.35
C PRO A 87 -2.06 7.04 -13.03
N ARG A 88 -1.43 5.86 -13.06
CA ARG A 88 -1.27 5.05 -11.85
C ARG A 88 -0.22 5.65 -10.95
N TYR A 89 -0.45 5.53 -9.65
CA TYR A 89 0.59 5.81 -8.69
C TYR A 89 1.68 4.74 -8.76
N THR A 90 2.92 5.15 -9.01
CA THR A 90 4.08 4.24 -8.97
C THR A 90 4.73 4.33 -7.61
N LEU A 91 4.73 3.20 -6.88
CA LEU A 91 5.46 3.10 -5.63
C LEU A 91 6.97 3.20 -5.93
N PRO A 92 7.73 4.13 -5.31
CA PRO A 92 9.15 4.28 -5.61
C PRO A 92 9.94 3.00 -5.29
N SER A 93 10.96 2.66 -6.07
CA SER A 93 11.81 1.49 -5.77
C SER A 93 12.49 1.61 -4.41
N LEU A 94 12.76 0.46 -3.79
CA LEU A 94 13.54 0.39 -2.55
C LEU A 94 14.93 1.02 -2.72
N GLN A 95 15.43 1.64 -1.65
CA GLN A 95 16.71 2.34 -1.65
C GLN A 95 17.67 1.65 -0.69
N PRO A 96 18.96 1.47 -1.05
CA PRO A 96 19.92 0.71 -0.24
C PRO A 96 20.23 1.36 1.11
N LYS A 97 19.97 2.66 1.24
CA LYS A 97 20.10 3.41 2.49
C LYS A 97 18.74 3.98 2.88
N GLY A 98 18.33 3.69 4.11
CA GLY A 98 17.19 4.37 4.72
C GLY A 98 17.49 5.83 5.05
N PRO A 99 16.46 6.61 5.45
CA PRO A 99 16.66 7.94 5.99
C PRO A 99 17.60 7.89 7.21
N SER A 100 18.45 8.91 7.35
CA SER A 100 19.26 9.08 8.57
C SER A 100 18.36 9.05 9.82
N PRO A 101 18.80 8.47 10.96
CA PRO A 101 18.06 8.51 12.23
C PRO A 101 17.71 9.92 12.72
N THR A 102 18.36 10.96 12.20
CA THR A 102 18.11 12.38 12.50
C THR A 102 17.22 13.09 11.46
N SER A 103 16.87 12.42 10.37
CA SER A 103 16.02 12.95 9.30
C SER A 103 14.62 12.36 9.35
N MET A 104 13.61 13.20 9.11
CA MET A 104 12.21 12.76 9.03
C MET A 104 11.89 12.06 7.69
N GLY A 105 12.78 12.11 6.69
CA GLY A 105 12.58 11.49 5.39
C GLY A 105 11.40 12.07 4.58
N LEU A 106 11.02 13.32 4.89
CA LEU A 106 9.88 13.98 4.26
C LEU A 106 10.26 14.48 2.86
N ARG A 107 9.35 14.28 1.91
CA ARG A 107 9.38 14.88 0.59
C ARG A 107 8.02 15.49 0.28
N ARG A 108 7.96 16.40 -0.68
CA ARG A 108 6.70 17.03 -1.08
C ARG A 108 5.79 15.97 -1.71
N LEU A 109 4.54 15.94 -1.28
CA LEU A 109 3.50 15.13 -1.91
C LEU A 109 3.01 15.85 -3.16
N GLU A 110 3.02 15.16 -4.29
CA GLU A 110 2.27 15.57 -5.47
C GLU A 110 0.77 15.45 -5.19
N SER A 111 0.02 16.53 -5.42
CA SER A 111 -1.40 16.61 -5.05
C SER A 111 -2.22 15.48 -5.66
N ALA A 112 -1.97 15.13 -6.92
CA ALA A 112 -2.66 14.05 -7.64
C ALA A 112 -2.44 12.64 -7.06
N ASN A 113 -1.48 12.49 -6.13
CA ASN A 113 -1.11 11.21 -5.55
C ASN A 113 -1.58 11.06 -4.10
N TRP A 114 -2.53 11.86 -3.60
CA TRP A 114 -2.89 11.78 -2.18
C TRP A 114 -3.52 10.44 -1.77
N LEU A 115 -4.76 10.16 -2.21
CA LEU A 115 -5.44 8.88 -1.96
C LEU A 115 -5.26 7.98 -3.18
N ILE A 116 -4.77 6.76 -2.97
CA ILE A 116 -4.43 5.85 -4.06
C ILE A 116 -5.54 4.82 -4.23
N ILE A 117 -5.91 4.58 -5.49
CA ILE A 117 -6.72 3.45 -5.92
C ILE A 117 -5.85 2.58 -6.83
N ASP A 118 -5.64 1.33 -6.45
CA ASP A 118 -4.90 0.33 -7.20
C ASP A 118 -5.74 -0.96 -7.39
N GLU A 119 -5.19 -1.97 -8.05
CA GLU A 119 -5.86 -3.24 -8.33
C GLU A 119 -6.34 -4.00 -7.08
N LYS A 120 -5.79 -3.69 -5.90
CA LYS A 120 -6.16 -4.32 -4.62
C LYS A 120 -7.35 -3.62 -3.95
N TYR A 121 -7.88 -2.53 -4.51
CA TYR A 121 -8.96 -1.74 -3.91
C TYR A 121 -10.15 -2.58 -3.46
N LEU A 122 -10.70 -3.44 -4.33
CA LEU A 122 -11.88 -4.24 -3.98
C LEU A 122 -11.62 -5.24 -2.85
N TYR A 123 -10.44 -5.87 -2.86
CA TYR A 123 -10.02 -6.78 -1.80
C TYR A 123 -9.85 -6.05 -0.47
N GLU A 124 -9.07 -4.96 -0.47
CA GLU A 124 -8.83 -4.18 0.75
C GLU A 124 -10.11 -3.52 1.26
N HIS A 125 -10.98 -3.05 0.38
CA HIS A 125 -12.30 -2.50 0.73
C HIS A 125 -13.18 -3.52 1.45
N SER A 126 -13.24 -4.75 0.95
CA SER A 126 -13.99 -5.85 1.59
C SER A 126 -13.43 -6.18 2.98
N LEU A 127 -12.10 -6.23 3.11
CA LEU A 127 -11.45 -6.41 4.41
C LEU A 127 -11.76 -5.25 5.35
N ARG A 128 -11.70 -4.01 4.87
CA ARG A 128 -12.02 -2.81 5.65
C ARG A 128 -13.47 -2.84 6.15
N LYS A 129 -14.43 -3.14 5.27
CA LYS A 129 -15.84 -3.32 5.62
C LYS A 129 -16.04 -4.38 6.70
N THR A 130 -15.35 -5.52 6.58
CA THR A 130 -15.38 -6.58 7.58
C THR A 130 -14.85 -6.09 8.93
N LEU A 131 -13.72 -5.38 8.95
CA LEU A 131 -13.12 -4.83 10.18
C LEU A 131 -14.02 -3.78 10.84
N PHE A 132 -14.64 -2.89 10.08
CA PHE A 132 -15.64 -1.95 10.64
C PHE A 132 -16.82 -2.67 11.26
N THR A 133 -17.25 -3.81 10.70
CA THR A 133 -18.40 -4.56 11.23
C THR A 133 -18.03 -5.38 12.46
N THR A 134 -16.86 -6.02 12.46
CA THR A 134 -16.47 -7.03 13.46
C THR A 134 -15.55 -6.50 14.56
N HIS A 135 -14.80 -5.43 14.28
CA HIS A 135 -13.77 -4.87 15.15
C HIS A 135 -13.90 -3.34 15.28
N HIS A 136 -15.11 -2.78 15.07
CA HIS A 136 -15.37 -1.32 15.02
C HIS A 136 -14.59 -0.51 16.06
N SER A 137 -14.75 -0.86 17.34
CA SER A 137 -14.12 -0.12 18.45
C SER A 137 -12.60 -0.23 18.48
N GLN A 138 -12.00 -1.19 17.77
CA GLN A 138 -10.55 -1.40 17.68
C GLN A 138 -9.94 -0.67 16.49
N VAL A 139 -10.73 -0.35 15.45
CA VAL A 139 -10.23 0.21 14.19
C VAL A 139 -10.63 1.65 13.96
N VAL A 140 -11.70 2.15 14.59
CA VAL A 140 -12.10 3.56 14.51
C VAL A 140 -12.48 4.13 15.87
N ARG A 141 -11.92 5.29 16.18
CA ARG A 141 -12.20 6.07 17.39
C ARG A 141 -12.10 7.55 17.08
N CYS A 142 -13.10 8.32 17.50
CA CYS A 142 -13.09 9.77 17.50
C CYS A 142 -13.36 10.24 18.94
N LEU A 143 -12.50 11.09 19.48
CA LEU A 143 -12.67 11.72 20.78
C LEU A 143 -13.42 13.06 20.63
N GLU A 144 -14.02 13.53 21.72
CA GLU A 144 -14.64 14.85 21.77
C GLU A 144 -13.66 15.95 21.34
N GLY A 145 -14.12 16.88 20.52
CA GLY A 145 -13.30 17.96 19.94
C GLY A 145 -12.64 17.60 18.61
N SER A 146 -12.83 16.38 18.08
CA SER A 146 -12.32 15.97 16.76
C SER A 146 -13.36 16.06 15.63
N GLU A 147 -14.62 16.34 15.94
CA GLU A 147 -15.75 16.20 15.03
C GLU A 147 -15.60 17.05 13.77
N GLN A 148 -15.27 18.33 13.93
CA GLN A 148 -15.08 19.25 12.81
C GLN A 148 -13.98 18.77 11.86
N ALA A 149 -12.87 18.26 12.42
CA ALA A 149 -11.78 17.71 11.63
C ALA A 149 -12.19 16.43 10.90
N CYS A 150 -13.01 15.57 11.52
CA CYS A 150 -13.52 14.36 10.86
C CYS A 150 -14.41 14.69 9.65
N TYR A 151 -15.33 15.65 9.77
CA TYR A 151 -16.14 16.11 8.63
C TYR A 151 -15.28 16.72 7.53
N GLU A 152 -14.31 17.54 7.89
CA GLU A 152 -13.40 18.15 6.93
C GLU A 152 -12.54 17.11 6.19
N VAL A 153 -12.10 16.05 6.87
CA VAL A 153 -11.42 14.91 6.22
C VAL A 153 -12.33 14.23 5.20
N LEU A 154 -13.61 14.01 5.55
CA LEU A 154 -14.58 13.44 4.61
C LEU A 154 -14.77 14.34 3.38
N ASP A 155 -15.00 15.64 3.59
CA ASP A 155 -15.16 16.61 2.50
C ASP A 155 -13.96 16.57 1.54
N LEU A 156 -12.73 16.61 2.08
CA LEU A 156 -11.50 16.55 1.29
C LEU A 156 -11.36 15.21 0.54
N ALA A 157 -11.68 14.09 1.19
CA ALA A 157 -11.61 12.78 0.55
C ALA A 157 -12.62 12.65 -0.59
N VAL A 158 -13.86 13.13 -0.39
CA VAL A 158 -14.92 13.15 -1.40
C VAL A 158 -14.53 14.03 -2.59
N GLU A 159 -14.05 15.26 -2.34
CA GLU A 159 -13.56 16.17 -3.36
C GLU A 159 -12.41 15.54 -4.15
N PHE A 160 -11.42 14.98 -3.45
CA PHE A 160 -10.26 14.36 -4.08
C PHE A 160 -10.66 13.15 -4.95
N LEU A 161 -11.45 12.21 -4.41
CA LEU A 161 -11.81 10.99 -5.11
C LEU A 161 -12.70 11.27 -6.33
N SER A 162 -13.68 12.15 -6.20
CA SER A 162 -14.55 12.54 -7.32
C SER A 162 -13.82 13.33 -8.41
N THR A 163 -12.79 14.11 -8.05
CA THR A 163 -11.96 14.84 -9.02
C THR A 163 -10.91 13.92 -9.68
N ARG A 164 -10.25 13.08 -8.89
CA ARG A 164 -9.10 12.27 -9.33
C ARG A 164 -9.51 10.99 -10.05
N TYR A 165 -10.66 10.43 -9.67
CA TYR A 165 -11.21 9.17 -10.16
C TYR A 165 -12.72 9.32 -10.49
N PRO A 166 -13.11 10.28 -11.36
CA PRO A 166 -14.52 10.57 -11.65
C PRO A 166 -15.30 9.37 -12.24
N GLN A 167 -14.58 8.43 -12.87
CA GLN A 167 -15.13 7.17 -13.38
C GLN A 167 -15.48 6.16 -12.28
N HIS A 168 -14.94 6.33 -11.07
CA HIS A 168 -15.14 5.43 -9.94
C HIS A 168 -15.96 6.09 -8.82
N PHE A 169 -15.95 7.41 -8.71
CA PHE A 169 -16.65 8.14 -7.65
C PHE A 169 -17.43 9.32 -8.21
N THR A 170 -18.73 9.37 -7.94
CA THR A 170 -19.58 10.51 -8.31
C THR A 170 -20.38 11.00 -7.12
N THR A 171 -20.38 12.30 -6.89
CA THR A 171 -21.26 12.96 -5.91
C THR A 171 -22.65 13.19 -6.52
N ARG A 172 -23.69 13.04 -5.72
CA ARG A 172 -25.09 13.25 -6.11
C ARG A 172 -25.91 13.74 -4.93
N ASP A 173 -26.88 14.59 -5.19
CA ASP A 173 -27.90 14.92 -4.21
C ASP A 173 -28.97 13.82 -4.18
N THR A 174 -29.30 13.35 -2.98
CA THR A 174 -30.38 12.38 -2.72
C THR A 174 -31.45 13.03 -1.85
N PRO A 175 -32.68 12.46 -1.77
CA PRO A 175 -33.70 12.95 -0.85
C PRO A 175 -33.23 13.04 0.61
N SER A 176 -32.31 12.16 1.02
CA SER A 176 -31.74 12.16 2.37
C SER A 176 -30.63 13.21 2.57
N GLY A 177 -30.04 13.72 1.50
CA GLY A 177 -28.92 14.66 1.49
C GLY A 177 -27.86 14.34 0.43
N PRO A 178 -26.74 15.06 0.42
CA PRO A 178 -25.64 14.76 -0.51
C PRO A 178 -25.03 13.39 -0.19
N ALA A 179 -24.67 12.66 -1.23
CA ALA A 179 -24.03 11.35 -1.14
C ALA A 179 -22.90 11.22 -2.17
N ILE A 180 -21.97 10.32 -1.90
CA ILE A 180 -20.96 9.86 -2.86
C ILE A 180 -21.26 8.41 -3.23
N HIS A 181 -21.32 8.14 -4.54
CA HIS A 181 -21.49 6.79 -5.08
C HIS A 181 -20.15 6.23 -5.54
N ASN A 182 -19.80 5.04 -5.05
CA ASN A 182 -18.61 4.29 -5.42
C ASN A 182 -18.98 3.22 -6.45
N HIS A 183 -18.71 3.51 -7.72
CA HIS A 183 -19.05 2.63 -8.85
C HIS A 183 -18.27 1.30 -8.85
N LEU A 184 -17.14 1.22 -8.14
CA LEU A 184 -16.37 -0.02 -8.03
C LEU A 184 -17.10 -1.06 -7.16
N THR A 185 -17.82 -0.60 -6.13
CA THR A 185 -18.46 -1.47 -5.13
C THR A 185 -19.99 -1.44 -5.21
N GLY A 186 -20.56 -0.47 -5.93
CA GLY A 186 -21.99 -0.19 -5.98
C GLY A 186 -22.54 0.47 -4.71
N GLU A 187 -21.68 0.80 -3.73
CA GLU A 187 -22.11 1.39 -2.47
C GLU A 187 -22.28 2.91 -2.58
N SER A 188 -23.23 3.45 -1.83
CA SER A 188 -23.43 4.90 -1.69
C SER A 188 -23.32 5.29 -0.23
N PHE A 189 -22.65 6.41 0.04
CA PHE A 189 -22.42 6.90 1.40
C PHE A 189 -22.95 8.32 1.54
N GLU A 190 -23.66 8.58 2.64
CA GLU A 190 -24.06 9.95 3.02
C GLU A 190 -22.81 10.79 3.32
N VAL A 191 -22.80 12.03 2.82
CA VAL A 191 -21.68 12.97 3.04
C VAL A 191 -22.19 14.31 3.58
N GLY A 192 -21.27 15.22 3.89
CA GLY A 192 -21.57 16.50 4.51
C GLY A 192 -22.12 16.35 5.94
N ASN A 193 -22.81 17.39 6.43
CA ASN A 193 -23.20 17.54 7.83
C ASN A 193 -24.17 16.47 8.36
N LYS A 194 -24.80 15.67 7.49
CA LYS A 194 -25.71 14.60 7.88
C LYS A 194 -25.00 13.24 8.04
N CYS A 195 -23.75 13.11 7.57
CA CYS A 195 -22.99 11.89 7.69
C CYS A 195 -22.69 11.57 9.16
N ARG A 196 -23.25 10.49 9.69
CA ARG A 196 -23.09 10.13 11.12
C ARG A 196 -21.68 9.65 11.47
N THR A 197 -20.95 9.12 10.50
CA THR A 197 -19.66 8.44 10.71
C THR A 197 -18.61 8.96 9.73
N PRO A 198 -18.27 10.27 9.74
CA PRO A 198 -17.54 10.89 8.64
C PRO A 198 -16.14 10.30 8.42
N LEU A 199 -15.41 9.98 9.49
CA LEU A 199 -14.09 9.38 9.39
C LEU A 199 -14.11 7.93 8.88
N GLU A 200 -15.09 7.13 9.32
CA GLU A 200 -15.30 5.78 8.78
C GLU A 200 -15.67 5.84 7.31
N THR A 201 -16.58 6.74 6.92
CA THR A 201 -16.97 6.92 5.53
C THR A 201 -15.74 7.27 4.66
N ALA A 202 -14.88 8.18 5.10
CA ALA A 202 -13.63 8.49 4.39
C ALA A 202 -12.72 7.25 4.25
N ALA A 203 -12.56 6.48 5.33
CA ALA A 203 -11.75 5.27 5.37
C ALA A 203 -12.36 4.06 4.62
N ARG A 204 -13.69 4.07 4.38
CA ARG A 204 -14.41 3.13 3.49
C ARG A 204 -14.27 3.51 2.03
N LEU A 205 -14.06 4.78 1.71
CA LEU A 205 -13.92 5.24 0.32
C LEU A 205 -12.48 5.07 -0.19
N ALA A 206 -11.48 5.16 0.68
CA ALA A 206 -10.06 5.14 0.33
C ALA A 206 -9.32 3.88 0.81
N MET A 207 -8.07 3.70 0.35
CA MET A 207 -7.20 2.59 0.75
C MET A 207 -6.27 2.92 1.93
N GLU A 208 -6.29 4.19 2.34
CA GLU A 208 -5.50 4.73 3.44
C GLU A 208 -6.19 4.56 4.80
N ASP A 209 -5.39 4.42 5.85
CA ASP A 209 -5.80 4.70 7.22
C ASP A 209 -5.73 6.21 7.47
N PHE A 210 -6.65 6.76 8.25
CA PHE A 210 -6.76 8.20 8.52
C PHE A 210 -6.52 8.48 10.00
N ASN A 211 -5.66 9.46 10.29
CA ASN A 211 -5.30 9.86 11.66
C ASN A 211 -5.31 11.38 11.77
N ILE A 212 -5.98 11.89 12.79
CA ILE A 212 -6.17 13.32 13.03
C ILE A 212 -5.49 13.67 14.34
N LEU A 213 -4.51 14.56 14.24
CA LEU A 213 -3.83 15.14 15.39
C LEU A 213 -4.37 16.56 15.64
N VAL A 214 -4.93 16.80 16.81
CA VAL A 214 -5.38 18.13 17.23
C VAL A 214 -4.34 18.71 18.18
N LYS A 215 -4.05 20.00 18.03
CA LYS A 215 -3.12 20.71 18.92
C LYS A 215 -3.88 21.12 20.18
N ASP A 216 -3.39 20.67 21.32
CA ASP A 216 -3.86 21.11 22.63
C ASP A 216 -3.44 22.58 22.83
N PRO A 217 -4.39 23.51 23.10
CA PRO A 217 -4.09 24.92 23.26
C PRO A 217 -3.36 25.25 24.57
N GLU A 218 -3.47 24.42 25.61
CA GLU A 218 -2.82 24.64 26.90
C GLU A 218 -1.37 24.16 26.88
N THR A 219 -1.14 22.94 26.36
CA THR A 219 0.19 22.32 26.35
C THR A 219 0.98 22.63 25.08
N GLY A 220 0.29 22.94 23.97
CA GLY A 220 0.90 23.08 22.64
C GLY A 220 1.24 21.75 21.97
N ASP A 221 0.97 20.61 22.61
CA ASP A 221 1.26 19.29 22.06
C ASP A 221 0.18 18.85 21.06
N HIS A 222 0.56 18.02 20.09
CA HIS A 222 -0.38 17.42 19.14
C HIS A 222 -0.79 16.03 19.64
N HIS A 223 -2.11 15.80 19.79
CA HIS A 223 -2.71 14.58 20.30
C HIS A 223 -3.52 13.84 19.24
N LEU A 224 -3.44 12.51 19.21
CA LEU A 224 -4.25 11.68 18.31
C LEU A 224 -5.71 11.64 18.78
N MET A 225 -6.53 12.57 18.29
CA MET A 225 -7.92 12.73 18.72
C MET A 225 -8.91 11.92 17.91
N ALA A 226 -8.59 11.60 16.66
CA ALA A 226 -9.43 10.76 15.83
C ALA A 226 -8.57 9.87 14.93
N SER A 227 -8.99 8.62 14.74
CA SER A 227 -8.29 7.67 13.88
C SER A 227 -9.22 6.59 13.36
N ALA A 228 -9.08 6.28 12.07
CA ALA A 228 -9.50 5.05 11.44
C ALA A 228 -8.23 4.30 11.01
N THR A 229 -7.73 3.41 11.89
CA THR A 229 -6.56 2.56 11.66
C THR A 229 -7.02 1.12 11.45
N LEU A 230 -7.05 0.68 10.20
CA LEU A 230 -7.53 -0.64 9.83
C LEU A 230 -6.40 -1.61 9.58
N PHE A 231 -5.23 -1.13 9.18
CA PHE A 231 -4.07 -1.97 8.91
C PHE A 231 -2.89 -1.57 9.81
N PRO A 232 -3.01 -1.65 11.16
CA PRO A 232 -1.88 -1.40 12.05
C PRO A 232 -0.78 -2.47 11.90
N ALA A 233 0.45 -2.10 12.24
CA ALA A 233 1.62 -2.97 12.29
C ALA A 233 1.99 -3.28 13.75
N GLY A 234 1.20 -4.12 14.40
CA GLY A 234 1.51 -4.66 15.72
C GLY A 234 1.17 -3.76 16.90
N TRP A 235 0.12 -2.94 16.78
CA TRP A 235 -0.34 -2.07 17.87
C TRP A 235 -1.84 -1.83 17.84
N LYS A 236 -2.41 -1.50 19.01
CA LYS A 236 -3.86 -1.28 19.20
C LYS A 236 -4.19 0.21 19.24
N LEU A 237 -5.16 0.64 18.44
CA LEU A 237 -5.67 2.02 18.47
C LEU A 237 -6.16 2.43 19.86
N ASN A 238 -6.92 1.56 20.53
CA ASN A 238 -7.46 1.82 21.86
C ASN A 238 -6.41 2.02 22.96
N LYS A 239 -5.14 1.70 22.70
CA LYS A 239 -4.03 1.93 23.63
C LYS A 239 -3.24 3.19 23.29
N ARG A 240 -3.62 3.92 22.24
CA ARG A 240 -2.88 5.08 21.69
C ARG A 240 -3.76 6.29 21.40
N ILE A 241 -5.08 6.13 21.24
CA ILE A 241 -6.00 7.25 21.09
C ILE A 241 -5.89 8.20 22.29
N GLY A 242 -5.83 9.50 22.03
CA GLY A 242 -5.61 10.56 23.03
C GLY A 242 -4.15 10.83 23.38
N PHE A 243 -3.19 10.01 22.92
CA PHE A 243 -1.77 10.22 23.23
C PHE A 243 -1.17 11.38 22.45
N SER A 244 -0.26 12.09 23.11
CA SER A 244 0.63 13.08 22.48
C SER A 244 1.60 12.41 21.51
N MET A 245 2.20 13.19 20.61
CA MET A 245 3.26 12.70 19.72
C MET A 245 4.42 12.02 20.44
N ALA A 246 4.81 12.54 21.61
CA ALA A 246 5.87 11.95 22.41
C ALA A 246 5.47 10.58 22.97
N GLN A 247 4.26 10.43 23.47
CA GLN A 247 3.74 9.16 23.96
C GLN A 247 3.58 8.12 22.84
N LEU A 248 3.06 8.54 21.67
CA LEU A 248 2.93 7.68 20.49
C LEU A 248 4.28 7.10 20.03
N HIS A 249 5.35 7.88 20.16
CA HIS A 249 6.69 7.53 19.70
C HIS A 249 7.62 7.05 20.81
N ALA A 250 7.14 6.91 22.05
CA ALA A 250 7.95 6.39 23.16
C ALA A 250 8.63 5.03 22.85
N PRO A 251 8.01 4.09 22.10
CA PRO A 251 8.67 2.83 21.73
C PRO A 251 9.76 2.96 20.66
N VAL A 252 9.88 4.11 19.99
CA VAL A 252 10.81 4.30 18.87
C VAL A 252 12.21 4.63 19.42
N PRO A 253 13.24 3.80 19.12
CA PRO A 253 14.59 4.00 19.63
C PRO A 253 15.15 5.40 19.35
N ALA A 254 15.71 6.02 20.38
CA ALA A 254 16.31 7.36 20.34
C ALA A 254 15.42 8.50 19.79
N TRP A 255 14.09 8.31 19.68
CA TRP A 255 13.19 9.30 19.08
C TRP A 255 13.21 10.64 19.81
N LYS A 256 13.10 10.61 21.15
CA LYS A 256 13.08 11.83 21.97
C LYS A 256 14.37 12.65 21.78
N LYS A 257 15.51 11.96 21.66
CA LYS A 257 16.83 12.58 21.50
C LYS A 257 17.03 13.16 20.08
N ASN A 258 16.57 12.44 19.06
CA ASN A 258 16.98 12.73 17.68
C ASN A 258 15.90 13.42 16.83
N LEU A 259 14.61 13.19 17.11
CA LEU A 259 13.51 13.56 16.21
C LEU A 259 12.40 14.38 16.88
N GLY A 260 12.12 14.19 18.17
CA GLY A 260 10.94 14.76 18.82
C GLY A 260 10.78 16.27 18.64
N GLY A 261 11.84 17.04 18.93
CA GLY A 261 11.80 18.50 18.74
C GLY A 261 11.64 18.92 17.28
N SER A 262 12.21 18.17 16.33
CA SER A 262 12.09 18.44 14.89
C SER A 262 10.68 18.15 14.38
N VAL A 263 10.04 17.09 14.88
CA VAL A 263 8.65 16.72 14.53
C VAL A 263 7.67 17.77 15.03
N ASN A 264 7.79 18.19 16.29
CA ASN A 264 6.92 19.23 16.84
C ASN A 264 7.03 20.53 16.05
N ARG A 265 8.26 21.02 15.81
CA ARG A 265 8.49 22.19 14.96
C ARG A 265 7.91 22.01 13.57
N TYR A 266 8.05 20.83 12.96
CA TYR A 266 7.52 20.58 11.63
C TYR A 266 6.00 20.69 11.60
N PHE A 267 5.29 20.11 12.57
CA PHE A 267 3.83 20.25 12.63
C PHE A 267 3.41 21.70 12.87
N ASP A 268 4.09 22.45 13.73
CA ASP A 268 3.80 23.88 13.94
C ASP A 268 3.89 24.71 12.65
N HIS A 269 4.79 24.38 11.74
CA HIS A 269 4.96 25.07 10.45
C HIS A 269 4.21 24.42 9.27
N LEU A 270 3.55 23.28 9.51
CA LEU A 270 2.78 22.60 8.48
C LEU A 270 1.58 23.45 8.08
N ASN A 271 1.55 23.87 6.82
CA ASN A 271 0.51 24.74 6.28
C ASN A 271 -0.43 23.97 5.32
N PRO A 272 -1.67 24.45 5.10
CA PRO A 272 -2.65 23.75 4.25
C PRO A 272 -2.32 23.72 2.75
N ARG A 273 -1.39 24.56 2.27
CA ARG A 273 -1.05 24.68 0.84
C ARG A 273 -0.11 23.58 0.37
N THR A 274 0.58 22.92 1.29
CA THR A 274 1.55 21.87 0.99
C THR A 274 1.22 20.60 1.76
N SER A 275 1.24 19.47 1.06
CA SER A 275 1.25 18.16 1.69
C SER A 275 2.64 17.55 1.57
N MET A 276 3.04 16.75 2.54
CA MET A 276 4.29 16.02 2.52
C MET A 276 4.02 14.52 2.60
N GLU A 277 4.99 13.72 2.20
CA GLU A 277 4.96 12.29 2.36
C GLU A 277 6.31 11.75 2.82
N ARG A 278 6.30 10.56 3.41
CA ARG A 278 7.49 9.74 3.71
C ARG A 278 7.13 8.26 3.62
N TYR A 279 8.13 7.41 3.74
CA TYR A 279 7.93 5.96 3.82
C TYR A 279 8.52 5.39 5.10
N ASN A 280 7.76 4.51 5.73
CA ASN A 280 8.29 3.57 6.69
C ASN A 280 8.38 2.18 6.06
N LEU A 281 9.40 1.44 6.45
CA LEU A 281 9.69 0.10 5.95
C LEU A 281 9.78 -0.87 7.13
N PHE A 282 9.10 -2.00 7.01
CA PHE A 282 9.12 -3.11 7.95
C PHE A 282 9.21 -4.44 7.19
N ILE A 283 9.68 -5.47 7.89
CA ILE A 283 9.52 -6.85 7.44
C ILE A 283 8.46 -7.48 8.35
N GLN A 284 7.53 -8.21 7.73
CA GLN A 284 6.43 -8.88 8.40
C GLN A 284 6.49 -10.37 8.05
N SER A 285 6.21 -11.26 9.00
CA SER A 285 6.24 -12.71 8.79
C SER A 285 4.88 -13.35 8.48
N SER A 286 3.92 -12.51 8.09
CA SER A 286 2.52 -12.85 7.85
C SER A 286 1.96 -12.03 6.68
N PRO A 287 1.02 -12.58 5.88
CA PRO A 287 0.37 -11.82 4.81
C PRO A 287 -0.72 -10.86 5.30
N HIS A 288 -1.08 -10.88 6.59
CA HIS A 288 -2.27 -10.19 7.09
C HIS A 288 -2.06 -8.67 7.23
N LEU A 289 -3.01 -7.87 6.72
CA LEU A 289 -2.94 -6.41 6.80
C LEU A 289 -3.31 -5.87 8.19
N PHE A 290 -4.30 -6.48 8.85
CA PHE A 290 -4.72 -6.13 10.21
C PHE A 290 -3.89 -6.91 11.24
N MET A 291 -2.96 -6.23 11.91
CA MET A 291 -2.20 -6.77 13.02
C MET A 291 -2.27 -5.83 14.22
N ASP A 292 -3.22 -6.08 15.12
CA ASP A 292 -3.41 -5.26 16.31
C ASP A 292 -2.50 -5.67 17.48
N ALA A 293 -1.64 -6.68 17.30
CA ALA A 293 -0.66 -7.12 18.28
C ALA A 293 0.70 -7.39 17.61
N PRO A 294 1.83 -7.19 18.33
CA PRO A 294 3.15 -7.55 17.82
C PRO A 294 3.19 -9.00 17.36
N GLU A 295 3.95 -9.28 16.31
CA GLU A 295 4.23 -10.66 15.91
C GLU A 295 5.11 -11.34 16.96
N GLU A 296 4.82 -12.61 17.24
CA GLU A 296 5.61 -13.43 18.15
C GLU A 296 6.60 -14.30 17.35
N PRO A 297 7.82 -14.54 17.87
CA PRO A 297 8.77 -15.43 17.20
C PRO A 297 8.21 -16.84 17.00
N SER A 298 8.41 -17.40 15.81
CA SER A 298 8.05 -18.79 15.49
C SER A 298 9.24 -19.53 14.87
N THR A 299 9.37 -20.81 15.19
CA THR A 299 10.36 -21.70 14.54
C THR A 299 9.96 -22.06 13.11
N SER A 300 8.71 -21.82 12.72
CA SER A 300 8.19 -22.12 11.38
C SER A 300 8.34 -20.97 10.38
N THR A 301 8.89 -19.83 10.78
CA THR A 301 9.08 -18.67 9.89
C THR A 301 10.17 -18.99 8.87
N THR A 302 9.80 -19.04 7.59
CA THR A 302 10.70 -19.25 6.44
C THR A 302 10.77 -17.99 5.58
N PRO A 303 11.76 -17.86 4.67
CA PRO A 303 11.82 -16.78 3.68
C PRO A 303 10.51 -16.51 2.94
N ASP A 304 9.78 -17.56 2.59
CA ASP A 304 8.57 -17.46 1.77
C ASP A 304 7.35 -16.91 2.53
N CYS A 305 7.39 -16.91 3.87
CA CYS A 305 6.37 -16.25 4.69
C CYS A 305 6.69 -14.76 4.92
N LEU A 306 7.85 -14.25 4.46
CA LEU A 306 8.25 -12.86 4.70
C LEU A 306 7.66 -11.91 3.66
N TYR A 307 7.18 -10.77 4.15
CA TYR A 307 6.64 -9.69 3.35
C TYR A 307 7.40 -8.40 3.65
N VAL A 308 7.69 -7.65 2.59
CA VAL A 308 8.10 -6.26 2.66
C VAL A 308 6.85 -5.42 2.87
N ARG A 309 6.74 -4.84 4.07
CA ARG A 309 5.66 -3.93 4.42
C ARG A 309 6.14 -2.50 4.29
N ARG A 310 5.55 -1.75 3.36
CA ARG A 310 5.86 -0.34 3.11
C ARG A 310 4.66 0.51 3.47
N GLU A 311 4.85 1.44 4.39
CA GLU A 311 3.82 2.38 4.82
C GLU A 311 4.14 3.74 4.23
N ARG A 312 3.37 4.16 3.24
CA ARG A 312 3.42 5.52 2.73
C ARG A 312 2.58 6.41 3.61
N GLN A 313 3.24 7.41 4.16
CA GLN A 313 2.75 8.27 5.21
C GLN A 313 2.59 9.68 4.66
N THR A 314 1.37 10.22 4.57
CA THR A 314 1.15 11.60 4.08
C THR A 314 0.73 12.53 5.21
N PHE A 315 1.15 13.79 5.15
CA PHE A 315 0.89 14.81 6.18
C PHE A 315 0.37 16.09 5.53
N ARG A 316 -0.70 16.66 6.09
CA ARG A 316 -1.18 18.01 5.75
C ARG A 316 -1.86 18.68 6.93
N ARG A 317 -1.89 20.00 6.92
CA ARG A 317 -2.73 20.79 7.82
C ARG A 317 -4.11 20.94 7.19
N LEU A 318 -5.15 20.65 7.94
CA LEU A 318 -6.53 20.87 7.52
C LEU A 318 -6.85 22.37 7.52
N PRO A 319 -7.42 22.94 6.45
CA PRO A 319 -7.62 24.38 6.31
C PRO A 319 -8.64 25.01 7.28
N LYS A 320 -9.68 24.29 7.71
CA LYS A 320 -10.77 24.80 8.56
C LYS A 320 -10.51 24.51 10.05
N SER A 321 -10.29 23.24 10.39
CA SER A 321 -10.07 22.80 11.78
C SER A 321 -8.66 23.06 12.28
N HIS A 322 -7.72 23.37 11.38
CA HIS A 322 -6.29 23.43 11.68
C HIS A 322 -5.74 22.14 12.33
N ALA A 323 -6.40 20.99 12.25
CA ALA A 323 -5.80 19.73 12.70
C ALA A 323 -4.74 19.24 11.71
N VAL A 324 -3.78 18.41 12.16
CA VAL A 324 -2.88 17.69 11.24
C VAL A 324 -3.58 16.41 10.82
N LEU A 325 -3.79 16.25 9.52
CA LEU A 325 -4.18 14.98 8.93
C LEU A 325 -2.93 14.19 8.54
N PHE A 326 -2.87 12.97 9.04
CA PHE A 326 -1.86 11.97 8.73
C PHE A 326 -2.53 10.73 8.13
N THR A 327 -2.21 10.36 6.89
CA THR A 327 -2.76 9.14 6.26
C THR A 327 -1.68 8.09 6.03
N VAL A 328 -2.07 6.81 6.07
CA VAL A 328 -1.16 5.68 5.86
C VAL A 328 -1.70 4.74 4.79
N ARG A 329 -1.03 4.66 3.64
CA ARG A 329 -1.25 3.60 2.63
C ARG A 329 -0.26 2.47 2.89
N THR A 330 -0.77 1.28 3.13
CA THR A 330 0.03 0.08 3.44
C THR A 330 0.19 -0.79 2.20
N PHE A 331 1.42 -0.96 1.74
CA PHE A 331 1.77 -1.88 0.66
C PHE A 331 2.42 -3.14 1.26
N MET A 332 1.95 -4.31 0.80
CA MET A 332 2.51 -5.61 1.15
C MET A 332 2.97 -6.30 -0.13
N GLN A 333 4.24 -6.72 -0.15
CA GLN A 333 4.86 -7.47 -1.25
C GLN A 333 5.64 -8.66 -0.67
N PRO A 334 5.45 -9.90 -1.17
CA PRO A 334 6.28 -11.03 -0.78
C PRO A 334 7.77 -10.73 -1.02
N LEU A 335 8.61 -11.10 -0.05
CA LEU A 335 10.06 -10.90 -0.13
C LEU A 335 10.68 -11.62 -1.33
N THR A 336 10.09 -12.73 -1.74
CA THR A 336 10.50 -13.57 -2.88
C THR A 336 10.11 -13.00 -4.25
N GLU A 337 9.24 -11.98 -4.29
CA GLU A 337 8.78 -11.33 -5.53
C GLU A 337 9.52 -10.02 -5.83
N LEU A 338 10.53 -9.67 -5.03
CA LEU A 338 11.40 -8.54 -5.34
C LEU A 338 12.27 -8.86 -6.56
N ASN A 339 12.42 -7.89 -7.45
CA ASN A 339 13.47 -7.96 -8.48
C ASN A 339 14.87 -7.85 -7.85
N GLY A 340 15.91 -8.17 -8.63
CA GLY A 340 17.30 -8.22 -8.13
C GLY A 340 17.78 -6.91 -7.50
N ASP A 341 17.46 -5.77 -8.11
CA ASP A 341 17.87 -4.45 -7.62
C ASP A 341 17.19 -4.12 -6.28
N GLU A 342 15.88 -4.37 -6.18
CA GLU A 342 15.12 -4.15 -4.94
C GLU A 342 15.51 -5.13 -3.83
N ALA A 343 15.83 -6.38 -4.17
CA ALA A 343 16.35 -7.35 -3.23
C ALA A 343 17.70 -6.90 -2.64
N CYS A 344 18.62 -6.42 -3.49
CA CYS A 344 19.91 -5.87 -3.05
C CYS A 344 19.72 -4.62 -2.18
N ALA A 345 18.86 -3.70 -2.61
CA ALA A 345 18.56 -2.49 -1.85
C ALA A 345 17.97 -2.82 -0.46
N LEU A 346 17.02 -3.75 -0.39
CA LEU A 346 16.42 -4.18 0.87
C LEU A 346 17.46 -4.80 1.81
N ARG A 347 18.32 -5.68 1.28
CA ARG A 347 19.40 -6.31 2.04
C ARG A 347 20.28 -5.27 2.73
N GLU A 348 20.79 -4.31 1.95
CA GLU A 348 21.65 -3.24 2.50
C GLU A 348 20.90 -2.37 3.52
N GLN A 349 19.63 -2.07 3.26
CA GLN A 349 18.82 -1.27 4.18
C GLN A 349 18.58 -2.00 5.52
N VAL A 350 18.33 -3.31 5.49
CA VAL A 350 18.12 -4.15 6.69
C VAL A 350 19.41 -4.36 7.47
N ARG A 351 20.57 -4.50 6.80
CA ARG A 351 21.90 -4.51 7.45
C ARG A 351 22.17 -3.24 8.26
N GLY A 352 21.57 -2.12 7.86
CA GLY A 352 21.62 -0.85 8.59
C GLY A 352 20.75 -0.80 9.86
N TRP A 353 19.84 -1.76 10.07
CA TRP A 353 19.01 -1.83 11.28
C TRP A 353 19.77 -2.56 12.38
N GLN A 354 20.49 -1.81 13.23
CA GLN A 354 21.30 -2.37 14.31
C GLN A 354 20.73 -2.06 15.69
N GLY A 355 21.14 -2.82 16.70
CA GLY A 355 20.80 -2.59 18.12
C GLY A 355 19.29 -2.52 18.38
N GLU A 356 18.84 -1.47 19.06
CA GLU A 356 17.43 -1.27 19.39
C GLU A 356 16.53 -1.14 18.16
N SER A 357 17.03 -0.60 17.05
CA SER A 357 16.27 -0.47 15.79
C SER A 357 15.93 -1.83 15.20
N TRP A 358 16.88 -2.78 15.24
CA TRP A 358 16.66 -4.17 14.84
C TRP A 358 15.52 -4.82 15.65
N VAL A 359 15.57 -4.65 16.98
CA VAL A 359 14.58 -5.23 17.89
C VAL A 359 13.21 -4.58 17.67
N TYR A 360 13.16 -3.25 17.60
CA TYR A 360 11.94 -2.48 17.34
C TYR A 360 11.27 -2.88 16.01
N LYS A 361 12.06 -3.15 14.97
CA LYS A 361 11.54 -3.59 13.66
C LYS A 361 11.21 -5.08 13.60
N GLY A 362 11.20 -5.79 14.73
CA GLY A 362 10.79 -7.20 14.80
C GLY A 362 11.87 -8.20 14.38
N GLY A 363 13.14 -7.82 14.34
CA GLY A 363 14.23 -8.69 13.88
C GLY A 363 14.39 -10.00 14.67
N LYS A 364 13.81 -10.11 15.88
CA LYS A 364 13.73 -11.38 16.64
C LYS A 364 12.73 -12.37 16.03
N VAL A 365 11.74 -11.90 15.29
CA VAL A 365 10.67 -12.69 14.68
C VAL A 365 11.10 -13.19 13.30
N TRP A 366 11.49 -12.29 12.41
CA TRP A 366 11.78 -12.60 11.00
C TRP A 366 13.27 -12.74 10.67
N GLY A 367 14.17 -12.32 11.57
CA GLY A 367 15.59 -12.15 11.25
C GLY A 367 16.32 -13.42 10.83
N LYS A 368 15.96 -14.59 11.39
CA LYS A 368 16.55 -15.88 10.99
C LYS A 368 16.17 -16.23 9.55
N ALA A 369 14.89 -16.11 9.21
CA ALA A 369 14.37 -16.34 7.87
C ALA A 369 14.96 -15.33 6.86
N PHE A 370 15.07 -14.06 7.24
CA PHE A 370 15.65 -13.04 6.38
C PHE A 370 17.11 -13.34 6.04
N LYS A 371 17.92 -13.80 7.01
CA LYS A 371 19.31 -14.22 6.76
C LYS A 371 19.42 -15.43 5.82
N GLU A 372 18.41 -16.28 5.81
CA GLU A 372 18.36 -17.39 4.84
C GLU A 372 18.03 -16.87 3.43
N TRP A 373 17.06 -15.97 3.31
CA TRP A 373 16.76 -15.28 2.05
C TRP A 373 17.98 -14.50 1.52
N GLU A 374 18.66 -13.76 2.40
CA GLU A 374 19.85 -12.97 2.08
C GLU A 374 20.96 -13.81 1.43
N ARG A 375 21.22 -15.02 1.94
CA ARG A 375 22.20 -15.94 1.33
C ARG A 375 21.83 -16.35 -0.10
N ARG A 376 20.53 -16.46 -0.41
CA ARG A 376 20.04 -16.75 -1.76
C ARG A 376 20.30 -15.56 -2.70
N VAL A 377 20.08 -14.34 -2.20
CA VAL A 377 20.39 -13.10 -2.95
C VAL A 377 21.89 -12.96 -3.20
N ASP A 378 22.73 -13.23 -2.18
CA ASP A 378 24.19 -13.16 -2.31
C ASP A 378 24.74 -14.17 -3.33
N GLY A 379 24.18 -15.39 -3.36
CA GLY A 379 24.52 -16.41 -4.37
C GLY A 379 24.17 -15.99 -5.80
N LEU A 380 23.02 -15.33 -6.00
CA LEU A 380 22.61 -14.82 -7.31
C LEU A 380 23.53 -13.70 -7.83
N VAL A 381 24.08 -12.87 -6.94
CA VAL A 381 25.02 -11.80 -7.31
C VAL A 381 26.43 -12.36 -7.59
N GLY A 382 26.85 -13.39 -6.86
CA GLY A 382 28.18 -14.01 -7.00
C GLY A 382 28.38 -14.83 -8.28
N GLU A 383 27.31 -15.33 -8.90
CA GLU A 383 27.38 -16.09 -10.17
C GLU A 383 27.32 -15.18 -11.43
N SER A 384 26.96 -13.91 -11.25
CA SER A 384 26.85 -12.91 -12.33
C SER A 384 28.07 -12.00 -12.49
N GLY A 385 29.12 -12.21 -11.69
CA GLY A 385 30.32 -11.38 -11.61
C GLY A 385 31.55 -11.95 -12.31
#